data_AF-A0A0Q5JYK2-F1
#
_entry.id   AF-A0A0Q5JYK2-F1
#
_cell.length_a   1.000
_cell.length_b   1.000
_cell.length_c   1.000
_cell.angle_alpha   90.00
_cell.angle_beta   90.00
_cell.angle_gamma   90.00
#
_symmetry.space_group_name_H-M   'P 1'
#
loop_
_entity.id
_entity.type
_entity.pdbx_description
1 polymer ?
#
loop_
_entity_poly.entity_id
_entity_poly.type
_entity_poly.pdbx_seq_one_letter_code
_entity_poly.pdbx_strand_id
1 'polypeptide(L)'
;MTIVHRESNTLALAAQAMQLLDFGGMLIKSGMLPSSVRTPESAVAIMVKGIELGLPAMAALNGITVIQGKPTVSPQLMLSLINRSGQLDNIEIDTGVQGATVTMKRRGRTPFTAKFGPVEAKAMGLDSKDNYRKQAPVMYQWRAVAACARVVFPDVIDGLYTPEELGADVQVDVQVDEDGAMTVAVQETKATPQPAAPERTLPDPQVEAWANKVRDMSTRVRKVAPEDEVNKTVDFYDWQRDAQEAQKCHAELKELGLHYAPAKPSELVPASNSDAEAMVSAEQISQLQAIARSCGATVSDDRAQLWGYSLNAAGPIRTKELTESQAVVLLGMFGDKDADERKAIMQEAKRAAKGVLL
;
A
#
# COMPACT_ATOMS: atom_id res chain seq x y z
N MET A 1 -21.47 35.26 -37.33
CA MET A 1 -22.48 35.02 -36.27
C MET A 1 -22.23 33.72 -35.50
N THR A 2 -21.68 32.67 -36.12
CA THR A 2 -21.43 31.34 -35.50
C THR A 2 -20.28 31.29 -34.48
N ILE A 3 -19.23 32.12 -34.62
CA ILE A 3 -18.08 32.14 -33.69
C ILE A 3 -18.45 32.80 -32.34
N VAL A 4 -19.17 33.93 -32.39
CA VAL A 4 -19.62 34.68 -31.19
C VAL A 4 -20.62 33.86 -30.35
N HIS A 5 -21.49 33.07 -30.99
CA HIS A 5 -22.39 32.14 -30.28
C HIS A 5 -21.63 31.00 -29.59
N ARG A 6 -20.53 30.51 -30.18
CA ARG A 6 -19.74 29.41 -29.62
C ARG A 6 -18.91 29.88 -28.40
N GLU A 7 -18.32 31.07 -28.47
CA GLU A 7 -17.59 31.69 -27.34
C GLU A 7 -18.52 32.04 -26.17
N SER A 8 -19.72 32.56 -26.45
CA SER A 8 -20.73 32.87 -25.43
C SER A 8 -21.19 31.61 -24.68
N ASN A 9 -21.33 30.48 -25.38
CA ASN A 9 -21.75 29.23 -24.79
C ASN A 9 -20.64 28.58 -23.93
N THR A 10 -19.38 28.71 -24.33
CA THR A 10 -18.24 28.22 -23.54
C THR A 10 -18.04 29.00 -22.24
N LEU A 11 -18.25 30.32 -22.26
CA LEU A 11 -18.16 31.16 -21.06
C LEU A 11 -19.31 30.87 -20.08
N ALA A 12 -20.51 30.65 -20.60
CA ALA A 12 -21.67 30.25 -19.78
C ALA A 12 -21.45 28.89 -19.09
N LEU A 13 -20.89 27.91 -19.80
CA LEU A 13 -20.57 26.59 -19.24
C LEU A 13 -19.50 26.69 -18.15
N ALA A 14 -18.45 27.50 -18.37
CA ALA A 14 -17.40 27.73 -17.38
C ALA A 14 -17.95 28.40 -16.10
N ALA A 15 -18.85 29.39 -16.25
CA ALA A 15 -19.49 30.04 -15.11
C ALA A 15 -20.39 29.07 -14.31
N GLN A 16 -21.16 28.22 -15.00
CA GLN A 16 -21.99 27.20 -14.36
C GLN A 16 -21.14 26.15 -13.63
N ALA A 17 -20.02 25.73 -14.22
CA ALA A 17 -19.08 24.81 -13.58
C ALA A 17 -18.49 25.42 -12.29
N MET A 18 -18.13 26.70 -12.32
CA MET A 18 -17.61 27.42 -11.16
C MET A 18 -18.67 27.53 -10.04
N GLN A 19 -19.92 27.82 -10.38
CA GLN A 19 -21.03 27.84 -9.42
C GLN A 19 -21.30 26.48 -8.78
N LEU A 20 -21.19 25.39 -9.55
CA LEU A 20 -21.34 24.03 -9.02
C LEU A 20 -20.21 23.67 -8.05
N LEU A 21 -18.97 24.08 -8.34
CA LEU A 21 -17.84 23.90 -7.44
C LEU A 21 -18.01 24.70 -6.14
N ASP A 22 -18.48 25.96 -6.23
CA ASP A 22 -18.79 26.76 -5.04
C ASP A 22 -19.86 26.07 -4.18
N PHE A 23 -20.93 25.56 -4.81
CA PHE A 23 -21.98 24.82 -4.13
C PHE A 23 -21.45 23.54 -3.47
N GLY A 24 -20.63 22.76 -4.18
CA GLY A 24 -19.96 21.58 -3.61
C GLY A 24 -19.10 21.92 -2.39
N GLY A 25 -18.35 23.01 -2.46
CA GLY A 25 -17.56 23.52 -1.34
C GLY A 25 -18.39 23.96 -0.14
N MET A 26 -19.57 24.55 -0.36
CA MET A 26 -20.52 24.88 0.71
C MET A 26 -21.06 23.62 1.39
N LEU A 27 -21.42 22.60 0.61
CA LEU A 27 -21.94 21.34 1.16
C LEU A 27 -20.90 20.62 2.02
N ILE A 28 -19.63 20.60 1.62
CA ILE A 28 -18.56 19.99 2.42
C ILE A 28 -18.40 20.73 3.75
N LYS A 29 -18.38 22.07 3.72
CA LYS A 29 -18.26 22.91 4.92
C LYS A 29 -19.45 22.76 5.87
N SER A 30 -20.60 22.31 5.39
CA SER A 30 -21.79 22.07 6.23
C SER A 30 -21.60 20.91 7.22
N GLY A 31 -20.65 19.99 6.96
CA GLY A 31 -20.46 18.78 7.76
C GLY A 31 -21.54 17.72 7.58
N MET A 32 -22.48 17.91 6.65
CA MET A 32 -23.56 16.95 6.38
C MET A 32 -23.17 15.82 5.42
N LEU A 33 -22.03 15.92 4.73
CA LEU A 33 -21.60 14.94 3.74
C LEU A 33 -20.79 13.79 4.37
N PRO A 34 -20.82 12.59 3.77
CA PRO A 34 -19.97 11.48 4.19
C PRO A 34 -18.47 11.83 4.15
N SER A 35 -17.70 11.20 5.04
CA SER A 35 -16.26 11.49 5.18
C SER A 35 -15.39 11.13 3.96
N SER A 36 -15.96 10.36 3.03
CA SER A 36 -15.38 10.03 1.73
C SER A 36 -15.48 11.17 0.71
N VAL A 37 -16.40 12.11 0.88
CA VAL A 37 -16.59 13.28 0.00
C VAL A 37 -15.86 14.49 0.59
N ARG A 38 -14.63 14.71 0.15
CA ARG A 38 -13.72 15.73 0.74
C ARG A 38 -13.51 16.95 -0.14
N THR A 39 -13.75 16.82 -1.44
CA THR A 39 -13.46 17.89 -2.40
C THR A 39 -14.70 18.35 -3.14
N PRO A 40 -14.82 19.66 -3.44
CA PRO A 40 -15.93 20.17 -4.24
C PRO A 40 -16.09 19.43 -5.57
N GLU A 41 -14.98 19.05 -6.20
CA GLU A 41 -14.94 18.27 -7.43
C GLU A 41 -15.57 16.89 -7.24
N SER A 42 -15.24 16.18 -6.14
CA SER A 42 -15.84 14.88 -5.83
C SER A 42 -17.34 15.00 -5.56
N ALA A 43 -17.76 16.06 -4.87
CA ALA A 43 -19.18 16.31 -4.59
C ALA A 43 -19.93 16.57 -5.90
N VAL A 44 -19.40 17.42 -6.78
CA VAL A 44 -19.99 17.71 -8.08
C VAL A 44 -20.04 16.48 -8.97
N ALA A 45 -18.97 15.68 -9.03
CA ALA A 45 -18.95 14.44 -9.81
C ALA A 45 -20.04 13.46 -9.34
N ILE A 46 -20.20 13.29 -8.02
CA ILE A 46 -21.25 12.45 -7.45
C ILE A 46 -22.64 13.02 -7.75
N MET A 47 -22.84 14.34 -7.64
CA MET A 47 -24.12 14.98 -7.97
C MET A 47 -24.49 14.79 -9.44
N VAL A 48 -23.52 14.94 -10.36
CA VAL A 48 -23.72 14.70 -11.80
C VAL A 48 -24.10 13.25 -12.05
N LYS A 49 -23.38 12.29 -11.45
CA LYS A 49 -23.76 10.87 -11.56
C LYS A 49 -25.13 10.59 -10.95
N GLY A 50 -25.47 11.27 -9.86
CA GLY A 50 -26.80 11.24 -9.25
C GLY A 50 -27.89 11.66 -10.22
N ILE A 51 -27.71 12.76 -10.93
CA ILE A 51 -28.66 13.26 -11.94
C ILE A 51 -28.87 12.22 -13.05
N GLU A 52 -27.80 11.59 -13.55
CA GLU A 52 -27.91 10.52 -14.55
C GLU A 52 -28.76 9.34 -14.05
N LEU A 53 -28.65 9.00 -12.78
CA LEU A 53 -29.42 7.94 -12.11
C LEU A 53 -30.82 8.41 -11.65
N GLY A 54 -31.20 9.66 -11.92
CA GLY A 54 -32.46 10.26 -11.46
C GLY A 54 -32.54 10.49 -9.95
N LEU A 55 -31.40 10.56 -9.26
CA LEU A 55 -31.29 10.85 -7.83
C LEU A 55 -31.18 12.36 -7.58
N PRO A 56 -31.88 12.90 -6.56
CA PRO A 56 -31.63 14.26 -6.11
C PRO A 56 -30.23 14.37 -5.51
N ALA A 57 -29.62 15.55 -5.60
CA ALA A 57 -28.22 15.80 -5.24
C ALA A 57 -27.82 15.23 -3.87
N MET A 58 -28.62 15.49 -2.82
CA MET A 58 -28.32 15.00 -1.47
C MET A 58 -28.43 13.48 -1.33
N ALA A 59 -29.37 12.83 -2.03
CA ALA A 59 -29.46 11.37 -2.02
C ALA A 59 -28.28 10.72 -2.76
N ALA A 60 -27.83 11.36 -3.84
CA ALA A 60 -26.63 10.93 -4.57
C ALA A 60 -25.37 11.02 -3.70
N LEU A 61 -25.18 12.15 -3.02
CA LEU A 61 -24.03 12.37 -2.13
C LEU A 61 -23.96 11.41 -0.95
N ASN A 62 -25.11 10.97 -0.43
CA ASN A 62 -25.17 10.00 0.67
C ASN A 62 -25.09 8.54 0.18
N GLY A 63 -25.53 8.27 -1.05
CA GLY A 63 -25.76 6.91 -1.53
C GLY A 63 -24.72 6.39 -2.53
N ILE A 64 -23.93 7.29 -3.14
CA ILE A 64 -22.88 6.95 -4.10
C ILE A 64 -21.52 7.15 -3.43
N THR A 65 -20.73 6.09 -3.39
CA THR A 65 -19.33 6.12 -2.97
C THR A 65 -18.44 5.93 -4.20
N VAL A 66 -17.24 6.51 -4.22
CA VAL A 66 -16.28 6.28 -5.31
C VAL A 66 -15.12 5.44 -4.80
N ILE A 67 -14.94 4.25 -5.38
CA ILE A 67 -13.85 3.33 -5.04
C ILE A 67 -13.01 3.09 -6.28
N GLN A 68 -11.71 3.38 -6.19
CA GLN A 68 -10.77 3.23 -7.32
C GLN A 68 -11.24 3.90 -8.62
N GLY A 69 -11.84 5.09 -8.50
CA GLY A 69 -12.36 5.85 -9.63
C GLY A 69 -13.68 5.32 -10.23
N LYS A 70 -14.28 4.29 -9.61
CA LYS A 70 -15.58 3.75 -10.03
C LYS A 70 -16.67 4.15 -9.03
N PRO A 71 -17.79 4.74 -9.50
CA PRO A 71 -18.94 4.96 -8.65
C PRO A 71 -19.56 3.62 -8.25
N THR A 72 -19.82 3.47 -6.97
CA THR A 72 -20.49 2.33 -6.35
C THR A 72 -21.70 2.81 -5.57
N VAL A 73 -22.66 1.92 -5.41
CA VAL A 73 -23.90 2.20 -4.69
C VAL A 73 -24.24 1.05 -3.77
N SER A 74 -24.90 1.35 -2.65
CA SER A 74 -25.39 0.28 -1.79
C SER A 74 -26.42 -0.59 -2.53
N PRO A 75 -26.50 -1.90 -2.23
CA PRO A 75 -27.53 -2.77 -2.79
C PRO A 75 -28.96 -2.27 -2.53
N GLN A 76 -29.17 -1.52 -1.45
CA GLN A 76 -30.44 -0.87 -1.14
C GLN A 76 -30.74 0.29 -2.09
N LEU A 77 -29.73 1.10 -2.42
CA LEU A 77 -29.90 2.15 -3.42
C LEU A 77 -30.23 1.53 -4.79
N MET A 78 -29.63 0.39 -5.13
CA MET A 78 -30.03 -0.37 -6.34
C MET A 78 -31.52 -0.74 -6.30
N LEU A 79 -32.02 -1.28 -5.18
CA LEU A 79 -33.44 -1.58 -5.03
C LEU A 79 -34.31 -0.32 -5.11
N SER A 80 -33.88 0.80 -4.53
CA SER A 80 -34.59 2.07 -4.61
C SER A 80 -34.71 2.56 -6.06
N LEU A 81 -33.62 2.50 -6.83
CA LEU A 81 -33.63 2.82 -8.26
C LEU A 81 -34.59 1.91 -9.04
N ILE A 82 -34.53 0.60 -8.78
CA ILE A 82 -35.44 -0.39 -9.39
C ILE A 82 -36.90 -0.07 -9.08
N ASN A 83 -37.24 0.23 -7.82
CA ASN A 83 -38.59 0.58 -7.43
C ASN A 83 -39.06 1.88 -8.10
N ARG A 84 -38.20 2.90 -8.14
CA ARG A 84 -38.49 4.19 -8.80
C ARG A 84 -38.69 4.06 -10.31
N SER A 85 -38.08 3.04 -10.94
CA SER A 85 -38.30 2.76 -12.36
C SER A 85 -39.73 2.27 -12.68
N GLY A 86 -40.46 1.76 -11.69
CA GLY A 86 -41.79 1.16 -11.88
C GLY A 86 -41.79 -0.13 -12.71
N GLN A 87 -40.61 -0.71 -13.00
CA GLN A 87 -40.47 -1.92 -13.83
C GLN A 87 -40.45 -3.23 -13.02
N LEU A 88 -40.32 -3.14 -11.70
CA LEU A 88 -40.38 -4.29 -10.80
C LEU A 88 -41.80 -4.84 -10.75
N ASP A 89 -41.94 -6.13 -11.04
CA ASP A 89 -43.21 -6.87 -10.93
C ASP A 89 -43.27 -7.60 -9.58
N ASN A 90 -42.22 -8.34 -9.23
CA ASN A 90 -42.11 -9.03 -7.95
C ASN A 90 -40.65 -9.17 -7.51
N ILE A 91 -40.43 -9.24 -6.21
CA ILE A 91 -39.16 -9.59 -5.58
C ILE A 91 -39.41 -10.57 -4.44
N GLU A 92 -38.69 -11.69 -4.44
CA GLU A 92 -38.71 -12.69 -3.39
C GLU A 92 -37.30 -12.82 -2.84
N ILE A 93 -37.17 -12.73 -1.51
CA ILE A 93 -35.90 -12.83 -0.80
C ILE A 93 -36.05 -13.92 0.24
N ASP A 94 -35.34 -15.02 0.06
CA ASP A 94 -35.15 -16.06 1.05
C ASP A 94 -33.72 -15.94 1.59
N THR A 95 -33.56 -15.85 2.90
CA THR A 95 -32.27 -15.58 3.54
C THR A 95 -32.14 -16.35 4.84
N GLY A 96 -30.98 -16.97 5.02
CA GLY A 96 -30.64 -17.65 6.26
C GLY A 96 -29.14 -17.87 6.41
N VAL A 97 -28.78 -18.64 7.44
CA VAL A 97 -27.37 -18.94 7.76
C VAL A 97 -26.67 -19.72 6.64
N GLN A 98 -27.44 -20.47 5.84
CA GLN A 98 -26.92 -21.28 4.73
C GLN A 98 -26.76 -20.48 3.43
N GLY A 99 -27.11 -19.20 3.40
CA GLY A 99 -27.06 -18.34 2.22
C GLY A 99 -28.37 -17.60 1.97
N ALA A 100 -28.41 -16.88 0.86
CA ALA A 100 -29.57 -16.16 0.38
C ALA A 100 -29.90 -16.54 -1.07
N THR A 101 -31.18 -16.65 -1.36
CA THR A 101 -31.75 -16.83 -2.69
C THR A 101 -32.67 -15.65 -2.97
N VAL A 102 -32.39 -14.91 -4.05
CA VAL A 102 -33.17 -13.74 -4.44
C VAL A 102 -33.70 -13.94 -5.85
N THR A 103 -35.02 -13.90 -5.98
CA THR A 103 -35.71 -13.93 -7.28
C THR A 103 -36.30 -12.57 -7.57
N MET A 104 -35.93 -11.97 -8.70
CA MET A 104 -36.55 -10.73 -9.18
C MET A 104 -37.27 -10.98 -10.49
N LYS A 105 -38.45 -10.40 -10.63
CA LYS A 105 -39.23 -10.41 -11.85
C LYS A 105 -39.45 -8.99 -12.34
N ARG A 106 -39.01 -8.75 -13.58
CA ARG A 106 -39.33 -7.52 -14.31
C ARG A 106 -40.60 -7.70 -15.12
N ARG A 107 -41.40 -6.64 -15.22
CA ARG A 107 -42.60 -6.62 -16.06
C ARG A 107 -42.26 -7.04 -17.49
N GLY A 108 -43.01 -8.00 -18.02
CA GLY A 108 -42.83 -8.52 -19.38
C GLY A 108 -41.58 -9.39 -19.59
N ARG A 109 -40.87 -9.80 -18.53
CA ARG A 109 -39.72 -10.72 -18.62
C ARG A 109 -39.89 -11.92 -17.70
N THR A 110 -39.13 -12.98 -17.99
CA THR A 110 -39.02 -14.15 -17.12
C THR A 110 -38.28 -13.77 -15.83
N PRO A 111 -38.67 -14.32 -14.67
CA PRO A 111 -37.95 -14.10 -13.43
C PRO A 111 -36.52 -14.66 -13.52
N PHE A 112 -35.60 -14.03 -12.80
CA PHE A 112 -34.24 -14.50 -12.62
C PHE A 112 -33.95 -14.67 -11.14
N THR A 113 -33.19 -15.72 -10.80
CA THR A 113 -32.85 -16.07 -9.42
C THR A 113 -31.34 -16.05 -9.26
N ALA A 114 -30.85 -15.28 -8.30
CA ALA A 114 -29.47 -15.29 -7.86
C ALA A 114 -29.36 -15.98 -6.49
N LYS A 115 -28.25 -16.68 -6.27
CA LYS A 115 -27.93 -17.32 -5.00
C LYS A 115 -26.55 -16.88 -4.55
N PHE A 116 -26.39 -16.68 -3.24
CA PHE A 116 -25.10 -16.38 -2.64
C PHE A 116 -25.05 -16.98 -1.25
N GLY A 117 -23.99 -17.72 -0.93
CA GLY A 117 -23.85 -18.35 0.37
C GLY A 117 -22.40 -18.47 0.83
N PRO A 118 -22.17 -19.32 1.85
CA PRO A 118 -20.85 -19.47 2.47
C PRO A 118 -19.78 -19.97 1.51
N VAL A 119 -20.14 -20.79 0.51
CA VAL A 119 -19.20 -21.36 -0.46
C VAL A 119 -18.65 -20.26 -1.36
N GLU A 120 -19.52 -19.42 -1.92
CA GLU A 120 -19.14 -18.27 -2.74
C GLU A 120 -18.39 -17.23 -1.91
N ALA A 121 -18.86 -16.94 -0.70
CA ALA A 121 -18.20 -16.00 0.21
C ALA A 121 -16.76 -16.42 0.51
N LYS A 122 -16.53 -17.71 0.78
CA LYS A 122 -15.19 -18.27 1.02
C LYS A 122 -14.32 -18.24 -0.24
N ALA A 123 -14.88 -18.59 -1.40
CA ALA A 123 -14.17 -18.51 -2.68
C ALA A 123 -13.72 -17.08 -3.01
N MET A 124 -14.47 -16.07 -2.54
CA MET A 124 -14.15 -14.66 -2.69
C MET A 124 -13.35 -14.06 -1.51
N GLY A 125 -12.95 -14.86 -0.51
CA GLY A 125 -12.22 -14.40 0.67
C GLY A 125 -12.99 -13.48 1.62
N LEU A 126 -14.32 -13.41 1.47
CA LEU A 126 -15.20 -12.54 2.24
C LEU A 126 -15.55 -13.10 3.62
N ASP A 127 -15.45 -14.42 3.78
CA ASP A 127 -15.76 -15.15 5.03
C ASP A 127 -14.89 -14.71 6.22
N SER A 128 -13.70 -14.17 5.93
CA SER A 128 -12.80 -13.62 6.94
C SER A 128 -13.19 -12.23 7.45
N LYS A 129 -14.04 -11.49 6.73
CA LYS A 129 -14.43 -10.11 7.08
C LYS A 129 -15.41 -10.08 8.26
N ASP A 130 -15.25 -9.10 9.15
CA ASP A 130 -16.01 -8.99 10.40
C ASP A 130 -17.53 -8.91 10.19
N ASN A 131 -17.97 -8.19 9.18
CA ASN A 131 -19.38 -8.08 8.78
C ASN A 131 -19.96 -9.42 8.30
N TYR A 132 -19.20 -10.22 7.54
CA TYR A 132 -19.61 -11.57 7.12
C TYR A 132 -19.62 -12.57 8.29
N ARG A 133 -18.80 -12.34 9.33
CA ARG A 133 -18.81 -13.18 10.54
C ARG A 133 -19.96 -12.84 11.48
N LYS A 134 -20.24 -11.55 11.69
CA LYS A 134 -21.27 -11.07 12.62
C LYS A 134 -22.67 -11.06 12.02
N GLN A 135 -22.78 -10.76 10.73
CA GLN A 135 -24.05 -10.52 10.04
C GLN A 135 -24.13 -11.29 8.71
N ALA A 136 -23.66 -12.55 8.70
CA ALA A 136 -23.57 -13.38 7.50
C ALA A 136 -24.87 -13.41 6.66
N PRO A 137 -26.07 -13.67 7.25
CA PRO A 137 -27.31 -13.73 6.48
C PRO A 137 -27.60 -12.44 5.71
N VAL A 138 -27.40 -11.28 6.36
CA VAL A 138 -27.62 -9.96 5.77
C VAL A 138 -26.61 -9.71 4.64
N MET A 139 -25.34 -10.08 4.84
CA MET A 139 -24.30 -9.92 3.81
C MET A 139 -24.58 -10.82 2.59
N TYR A 140 -25.06 -12.04 2.81
CA TYR A 140 -25.45 -12.94 1.72
C TYR A 140 -26.65 -12.41 0.95
N GLN A 141 -27.66 -11.90 1.66
CA GLN A 141 -28.83 -11.28 1.06
C GLN A 141 -28.42 -10.14 0.12
N TRP A 142 -27.61 -9.20 0.61
CA TRP A 142 -27.22 -8.04 -0.17
C TRP A 142 -26.38 -8.38 -1.41
N ARG A 143 -25.53 -9.41 -1.31
CA ARG A 143 -24.80 -9.94 -2.46
C ARG A 143 -25.73 -10.57 -3.50
N ALA A 144 -26.69 -11.38 -3.06
CA ALA A 144 -27.67 -11.99 -3.96
C ALA A 144 -28.58 -10.93 -4.61
N VAL A 145 -29.00 -9.91 -3.85
CA VAL A 145 -29.78 -8.77 -4.36
C VAL A 145 -29.03 -8.03 -5.47
N ALA A 146 -27.76 -7.64 -5.22
CA ALA A 146 -26.97 -6.91 -6.21
C ALA A 146 -26.72 -7.72 -7.49
N ALA A 147 -26.43 -9.02 -7.35
CA ALA A 147 -26.26 -9.93 -8.48
C ALA A 147 -27.55 -10.06 -9.31
N CYS A 148 -28.70 -10.21 -8.65
CA CYS A 148 -29.99 -10.33 -9.32
C CYS A 148 -30.40 -9.00 -10.01
N ALA A 149 -30.24 -7.88 -9.31
CA ALA A 149 -30.56 -6.54 -9.79
C ALA A 149 -29.87 -6.20 -11.11
N ARG A 150 -28.56 -6.50 -11.23
CA ARG A 150 -27.80 -6.23 -12.46
C ARG A 150 -28.26 -7.04 -13.67
N VAL A 151 -28.75 -8.25 -13.47
CA VAL A 151 -29.24 -9.10 -14.56
C VAL A 151 -30.64 -8.70 -14.99
N VAL A 152 -31.52 -8.40 -14.04
CA VAL A 152 -32.94 -8.12 -14.31
C VAL A 152 -33.18 -6.68 -14.77
N PHE A 153 -32.43 -5.72 -14.21
CA PHE A 153 -32.56 -4.29 -14.47
C PHE A 153 -31.23 -3.63 -14.91
N PRO A 154 -30.55 -4.14 -15.95
CA PRO A 154 -29.23 -3.63 -16.36
C PRO A 154 -29.26 -2.15 -16.77
N ASP A 155 -30.35 -1.69 -17.36
CA ASP A 155 -30.60 -0.30 -17.77
C ASP A 155 -30.87 0.65 -16.60
N VAL A 156 -31.39 0.14 -15.49
CA VAL A 156 -31.63 0.95 -14.27
C VAL A 156 -30.37 1.01 -13.41
N ILE A 157 -29.64 -0.10 -13.33
CA ILE A 157 -28.42 -0.19 -12.53
C ILE A 157 -27.21 0.39 -13.26
N ASP A 158 -27.23 0.48 -14.59
CA ASP A 158 -26.21 1.16 -15.40
C ASP A 158 -24.77 0.73 -15.08
N GLY A 159 -24.57 -0.58 -14.87
CA GLY A 159 -23.26 -1.15 -14.56
C GLY A 159 -22.69 -0.79 -13.19
N LEU A 160 -23.49 -0.25 -12.26
CA LEU A 160 -23.05 0.04 -10.90
C LEU A 160 -22.74 -1.24 -10.12
N TYR A 161 -21.72 -1.14 -9.26
CA TYR A 161 -21.30 -2.20 -8.34
C TYR A 161 -21.57 -1.78 -6.90
N THR A 162 -21.62 -2.76 -6.00
CA THR A 162 -21.61 -2.45 -4.57
C THR A 162 -20.19 -2.23 -4.07
N PRO A 163 -19.99 -1.43 -3.02
CA PRO A 163 -18.65 -1.19 -2.47
C PRO A 163 -17.89 -2.47 -2.13
N GLU A 164 -18.59 -3.48 -1.61
CA GLU A 164 -18.02 -4.77 -1.21
C GLU A 164 -17.50 -5.59 -2.41
N GLU A 165 -18.07 -5.37 -3.59
CA GLU A 165 -17.63 -6.02 -4.84
C GLU A 165 -16.35 -5.41 -5.41
N LEU A 166 -16.08 -4.15 -5.07
CA LEU A 166 -14.82 -3.48 -5.39
C LEU A 166 -13.80 -3.58 -4.26
N GLY A 167 -14.05 -4.44 -3.27
CA GLY A 167 -13.10 -4.76 -2.20
C GLY A 167 -13.17 -3.86 -0.98
N ALA A 168 -14.11 -2.91 -0.88
CA ALA A 168 -14.24 -2.09 0.32
C ALA A 168 -14.74 -2.88 1.54
N ASP A 169 -14.30 -2.47 2.71
CA ASP A 169 -14.84 -2.91 3.99
C ASP A 169 -16.03 -2.01 4.36
N VAL A 170 -17.23 -2.59 4.39
CA VAL A 170 -18.48 -1.86 4.67
C VAL A 170 -19.08 -2.38 5.98
N GLN A 171 -19.42 -1.47 6.89
CA GLN A 171 -20.32 -1.76 8.00
C GLN A 171 -21.74 -1.37 7.60
N VAL A 172 -22.67 -2.31 7.80
CA VAL A 172 -24.09 -2.09 7.55
C VAL A 172 -24.79 -2.07 8.91
N ASP A 173 -25.28 -0.90 9.30
CA ASP A 173 -26.19 -0.74 10.44
C ASP A 173 -27.62 -0.77 9.91
N VAL A 174 -28.33 -1.88 10.14
CA VAL A 174 -29.74 -2.01 9.77
C VAL A 174 -30.61 -1.67 10.98
N GLN A 175 -31.33 -0.54 10.92
CA GLN A 175 -32.46 -0.28 11.81
C GLN A 175 -33.75 -0.64 11.07
N VAL A 176 -34.55 -1.53 11.66
CA VAL A 176 -35.86 -1.93 11.15
C VAL A 176 -36.90 -1.34 12.09
N ASP A 177 -37.72 -0.42 11.59
CA ASP A 177 -38.82 0.16 12.35
C ASP A 177 -40.03 -0.78 12.33
N GLU A 178 -40.93 -0.67 13.32
CA GLU A 178 -42.11 -1.54 13.50
C GLU A 178 -43.10 -1.52 12.31
N ASP A 179 -42.98 -0.55 11.40
CA ASP A 179 -43.81 -0.42 10.19
C ASP A 179 -43.19 -1.05 8.92
N GLY A 180 -42.05 -1.76 9.03
CA GLY A 180 -41.39 -2.39 7.89
C GLY A 180 -40.67 -1.41 6.96
N ALA A 181 -40.59 -0.13 7.33
CA ALA A 181 -39.66 0.82 6.73
C ALA A 181 -38.24 0.54 7.27
N MET A 182 -37.32 0.19 6.38
CA MET A 182 -35.90 0.04 6.72
C MET A 182 -35.16 1.34 6.45
N THR A 183 -34.63 1.97 7.49
CA THR A 183 -33.64 3.05 7.35
C THR A 183 -32.27 2.50 7.66
N VAL A 184 -31.35 2.60 6.71
CA VAL A 184 -29.97 2.14 6.86
C VAL A 184 -29.06 3.34 6.67
N ALA A 185 -28.41 3.73 7.76
CA ALA A 185 -27.25 4.59 7.70
C ALA A 185 -26.05 3.69 7.40
N VAL A 186 -25.57 3.72 6.15
CA VAL A 186 -24.26 3.15 5.83
C VAL A 186 -23.22 4.07 6.46
N GLN A 187 -22.79 3.75 7.67
CA GLN A 187 -21.56 4.31 8.18
C GLN A 187 -20.42 3.46 7.63
N GLU A 188 -19.65 4.02 6.72
CA GLU A 188 -18.26 3.62 6.58
C GLU A 188 -17.64 3.77 7.97
N THR A 189 -17.48 2.68 8.73
CA THR A 189 -16.43 2.69 9.73
C THR A 189 -15.17 3.05 9.00
N LYS A 190 -14.43 4.04 9.54
CA LYS A 190 -13.05 4.29 9.15
C LYS A 190 -12.42 2.96 8.83
N ALA A 191 -12.13 2.77 7.55
CA ALA A 191 -11.12 1.84 7.15
C ALA A 191 -9.95 2.06 8.13
N THR A 192 -9.51 1.01 8.81
CA THR A 192 -8.08 0.94 9.15
C THR A 192 -7.38 1.38 7.87
N PRO A 193 -6.59 2.46 7.88
CA PRO A 193 -6.34 3.24 6.67
C PRO A 193 -5.67 2.34 5.63
N GLN A 194 -6.48 1.82 4.71
CA GLN A 194 -6.00 1.37 3.42
C GLN A 194 -5.76 2.66 2.65
N PRO A 195 -4.52 2.92 2.22
CA PRO A 195 -4.15 4.24 1.74
C PRO A 195 -5.05 4.63 0.58
N ALA A 196 -5.83 5.68 0.81
CA ALA A 196 -6.46 6.44 -0.25
C ALA A 196 -5.37 6.76 -1.29
N ALA A 197 -5.65 6.56 -2.57
CA ALA A 197 -4.88 7.23 -3.60
C ALA A 197 -4.85 8.72 -3.23
N PRO A 198 -3.67 9.31 -2.97
CA PRO A 198 -3.63 10.64 -2.39
C PRO A 198 -4.14 11.62 -3.45
N GLU A 199 -5.06 12.50 -3.01
CA GLU A 199 -5.06 13.88 -3.50
C GLU A 199 -3.61 14.37 -3.57
N ARG A 200 -3.28 15.19 -4.57
CA ARG A 200 -1.97 15.84 -4.68
C ARG A 200 -1.74 16.83 -3.52
N THR A 201 -1.60 16.32 -2.31
CA THR A 201 -0.83 16.92 -1.23
C THR A 201 0.62 16.58 -1.50
N LEU A 202 1.51 17.55 -1.37
CA LEU A 202 2.95 17.39 -1.54
C LEU A 202 3.41 16.08 -0.87
N PRO A 203 4.21 15.23 -1.56
CA PRO A 203 4.61 13.93 -1.03
C PRO A 203 5.30 14.10 0.32
N ASP A 204 4.99 13.22 1.27
CA ASP A 204 5.69 13.13 2.55
C ASP A 204 7.21 13.05 2.25
N PRO A 205 8.04 13.98 2.79
CA PRO A 205 9.48 14.02 2.52
C PRO A 205 10.19 12.69 2.79
N GLN A 206 9.66 11.89 3.73
CA GLN A 206 10.23 10.60 4.08
C GLN A 206 9.87 9.51 3.06
N VAL A 207 8.67 9.55 2.47
CA VAL A 207 8.26 8.63 1.40
C VAL A 207 9.05 8.91 0.13
N GLU A 208 9.21 10.18 -0.25
CA GLU A 208 9.99 10.55 -1.43
C GLU A 208 11.48 10.19 -1.29
N ALA A 209 12.07 10.38 -0.10
CA ALA A 209 13.44 9.99 0.18
C ALA A 209 13.67 8.47 0.04
N TRP A 210 12.76 7.64 0.53
CA TRP A 210 12.87 6.19 0.39
C TRP A 210 12.51 5.69 -1.01
N ALA A 211 11.53 6.30 -1.67
CA ALA A 211 11.20 5.99 -3.06
C ALA A 211 12.38 6.26 -4.01
N ASN A 212 13.13 7.35 -3.78
CA ASN A 212 14.35 7.61 -4.54
C ASN A 212 15.43 6.54 -4.29
N LYS A 213 15.57 6.04 -3.05
CA LYS A 213 16.49 4.93 -2.74
C LYS A 213 16.07 3.61 -3.40
N VAL A 214 14.77 3.30 -3.41
CA VAL A 214 14.23 2.10 -4.10
C VAL A 214 14.49 2.21 -5.61
N ARG A 215 14.25 3.36 -6.22
CA ARG A 215 14.50 3.60 -7.65
C ARG A 215 15.98 3.46 -8.02
N ASP A 216 16.87 4.03 -7.20
CA ASP A 216 18.32 3.89 -7.38
C ASP A 216 18.76 2.43 -7.22
N MET A 217 18.24 1.72 -6.21
CA MET A 217 18.56 0.31 -5.98
C MET A 217 18.03 -0.59 -7.10
N SER A 218 16.78 -0.46 -7.51
CA SER A 218 16.21 -1.27 -8.60
C SER A 218 16.96 -1.05 -9.92
N THR A 219 17.39 0.18 -10.20
CA THR A 219 18.23 0.50 -11.37
C THR A 219 19.58 -0.19 -11.32
N ARG A 220 20.19 -0.30 -10.13
CA ARG A 220 21.45 -1.06 -9.94
C ARG A 220 21.22 -2.57 -10.07
N VAL A 221 20.17 -3.08 -9.45
CA VAL A 221 19.87 -4.52 -9.39
C VAL A 221 19.47 -5.05 -10.78
N ARG A 222 18.75 -4.27 -11.60
CA ARG A 222 18.45 -4.62 -13.00
C ARG A 222 19.69 -4.80 -13.88
N LYS A 223 20.86 -4.33 -13.46
CA LYS A 223 22.13 -4.56 -14.19
C LYS A 223 22.74 -5.93 -13.91
N VAL A 224 22.30 -6.61 -12.85
CA VAL A 224 22.90 -7.87 -12.37
C VAL A 224 21.89 -9.01 -12.27
N ALA A 225 20.63 -8.73 -11.91
CA ALA A 225 19.56 -9.69 -11.71
C ALA A 225 18.56 -9.74 -12.89
N PRO A 226 17.85 -10.87 -13.10
CA PRO A 226 16.80 -11.00 -14.11
C PRO A 226 15.68 -9.97 -13.89
N GLU A 227 15.24 -9.34 -14.97
CA GLU A 227 14.24 -8.26 -14.90
C GLU A 227 12.89 -8.73 -14.32
N ASP A 228 12.50 -9.98 -14.54
CA ASP A 228 11.28 -10.58 -13.99
C ASP A 228 11.30 -10.63 -12.44
N GLU A 229 12.45 -10.96 -11.84
CA GLU A 229 12.57 -11.01 -10.37
C GLU A 229 12.63 -9.62 -9.76
N VAL A 230 13.31 -8.67 -10.42
CA VAL A 230 13.31 -7.28 -9.97
C VAL A 230 11.92 -6.67 -10.05
N ASN A 231 11.16 -6.95 -11.11
CA ASN A 231 9.78 -6.49 -11.23
C ASN A 231 8.89 -7.14 -10.17
N LYS A 232 9.01 -8.45 -9.93
CA LYS A 232 8.29 -9.13 -8.83
C LYS A 232 8.54 -8.47 -7.48
N THR A 233 9.80 -8.16 -7.14
CA THR A 233 10.12 -7.50 -5.88
C THR A 233 9.64 -6.04 -5.84
N VAL A 234 9.74 -5.29 -6.93
CA VAL A 234 9.29 -3.89 -6.99
C VAL A 234 7.75 -3.79 -6.96
N ASP A 235 7.05 -4.71 -7.60
CA ASP A 235 5.60 -4.73 -7.74
C ASP A 235 4.89 -5.35 -6.53
N PHE A 236 5.61 -6.11 -5.69
CA PHE A 236 5.09 -6.70 -4.46
C PHE A 236 4.86 -5.67 -3.35
N TYR A 237 5.61 -4.57 -3.33
CA TYR A 237 5.58 -3.55 -2.26
C TYR A 237 4.97 -2.22 -2.75
N ASP A 238 4.18 -1.54 -1.91
CA ASP A 238 3.67 -0.18 -2.21
C ASP A 238 4.67 0.93 -1.82
N TRP A 239 5.90 0.79 -2.33
CA TRP A 239 7.05 1.63 -1.94
C TRP A 239 6.95 3.10 -2.41
N GLN A 240 5.99 3.44 -3.26
CA GLN A 240 5.76 4.81 -3.72
C GLN A 240 4.84 5.62 -2.79
N ARG A 241 4.13 4.92 -1.89
CA ARG A 241 3.10 5.51 -1.03
C ARG A 241 3.35 5.25 0.46
N ASP A 242 4.21 4.28 0.79
CA ASP A 242 4.56 3.93 2.17
C ASP A 242 6.09 3.80 2.36
N ALA A 243 6.64 4.55 3.34
CA ALA A 243 8.07 4.57 3.63
C ALA A 243 8.59 3.28 4.30
N GLN A 244 7.75 2.52 5.01
CA GLN A 244 8.11 1.22 5.59
C GLN A 244 8.13 0.13 4.52
N GLU A 245 7.16 0.13 3.62
CA GLU A 245 7.15 -0.78 2.47
C GLU A 245 8.30 -0.45 1.50
N ALA A 246 8.64 0.83 1.34
CA ALA A 246 9.83 1.24 0.61
C ALA A 246 11.14 0.76 1.25
N GLN A 247 11.23 0.71 2.57
CA GLN A 247 12.37 0.14 3.28
C GLN A 247 12.50 -1.37 3.06
N LYS A 248 11.37 -2.10 3.12
CA LYS A 248 11.33 -3.54 2.86
C LYS A 248 11.68 -3.86 1.41
N CYS A 249 11.08 -3.15 0.45
CA CYS A 249 11.40 -3.28 -0.97
C CYS A 249 12.89 -3.01 -1.24
N HIS A 250 13.44 -1.94 -0.66
CA HIS A 250 14.87 -1.65 -0.78
C HIS A 250 15.75 -2.75 -0.18
N ALA A 251 15.37 -3.33 0.98
CA ALA A 251 16.11 -4.41 1.62
C ALA A 251 16.10 -5.68 0.76
N GLU A 252 14.94 -6.06 0.24
CA GLU A 252 14.80 -7.26 -0.61
C GLU A 252 15.45 -7.08 -1.97
N LEU A 253 15.37 -5.89 -2.58
CA LEU A 253 16.14 -5.56 -3.78
C LEU A 253 17.64 -5.63 -3.55
N LYS A 254 18.11 -5.22 -2.36
CA LYS A 254 19.51 -5.33 -2.01
C LYS A 254 19.94 -6.79 -1.87
N GLU A 255 19.11 -7.64 -1.26
CA GLU A 255 19.36 -9.08 -1.17
C GLU A 255 19.35 -9.75 -2.55
N LEU A 256 18.40 -9.38 -3.41
CA LEU A 256 18.34 -9.83 -4.80
C LEU A 256 19.57 -9.40 -5.60
N GLY A 257 20.00 -8.15 -5.45
CA GLY A 257 21.22 -7.63 -6.05
C GLY A 257 22.48 -8.37 -5.58
N LEU A 258 22.53 -8.77 -4.30
CA LEU A 258 23.62 -9.57 -3.75
C LEU A 258 23.58 -11.01 -4.24
N HIS A 259 22.39 -11.57 -4.43
CA HIS A 259 22.18 -12.92 -4.97
C HIS A 259 22.67 -13.04 -6.44
N TYR A 260 22.48 -11.99 -7.24
CA TYR A 260 22.84 -11.97 -8.66
C TYR A 260 24.10 -11.17 -9.00
N ALA A 261 24.77 -10.56 -8.01
CA ALA A 261 26.00 -9.82 -8.25
C ALA A 261 27.08 -10.77 -8.84
N PRO A 262 27.70 -10.44 -9.98
CA PRO A 262 28.85 -11.20 -10.44
C PRO A 262 29.99 -11.06 -9.44
N ALA A 263 30.62 -12.19 -9.07
CA ALA A 263 31.86 -12.18 -8.31
C ALA A 263 32.86 -11.25 -9.00
N LYS A 264 33.51 -10.36 -8.23
CA LYS A 264 34.53 -9.42 -8.73
C LYS A 264 35.56 -10.19 -9.59
N PRO A 265 35.92 -9.70 -10.79
CA PRO A 265 37.05 -10.24 -11.53
C PRO A 265 38.33 -9.99 -10.74
N SER A 266 38.93 -11.06 -10.23
CA SER A 266 40.37 -11.08 -9.90
C SER A 266 41.14 -11.09 -11.21
N GLU A 267 42.23 -10.34 -11.29
CA GLU A 267 43.13 -10.30 -12.43
C GLU A 267 43.69 -11.70 -12.76
N LEU A 268 43.78 -11.95 -14.07
CA LEU A 268 44.18 -13.17 -14.79
C LEU A 268 45.28 -14.05 -14.15
N VAL A 269 44.90 -15.28 -13.76
CA VAL A 269 45.65 -16.54 -14.03
C VAL A 269 44.62 -17.67 -14.22
N PRO A 270 44.73 -18.54 -15.24
CA PRO A 270 43.69 -19.52 -15.56
C PRO A 270 43.81 -20.84 -14.77
N ALA A 271 42.65 -21.51 -14.67
CA ALA A 271 42.38 -22.90 -14.25
C ALA A 271 42.08 -23.17 -12.75
N SER A 272 40.80 -23.42 -12.48
CA SER A 272 40.21 -24.32 -11.46
C SER A 272 40.77 -24.29 -10.03
N ASN A 273 40.01 -23.71 -9.07
CA ASN A 273 39.44 -24.38 -7.88
C ASN A 273 38.81 -23.34 -6.92
N SER A 274 37.98 -23.84 -5.99
CA SER A 274 37.25 -23.16 -4.91
C SER A 274 38.10 -22.21 -4.06
N ASP A 275 37.47 -21.24 -3.37
CA ASP A 275 37.66 -20.93 -1.93
C ASP A 275 37.11 -19.53 -1.57
N ALA A 276 35.97 -19.48 -0.86
CA ALA A 276 35.51 -18.26 -0.18
C ALA A 276 36.21 -18.19 1.19
N GLU A 277 36.97 -17.11 1.47
CA GLU A 277 37.69 -16.96 2.75
C GLU A 277 36.72 -16.82 3.93
N ALA A 278 36.99 -17.59 4.98
CA ALA A 278 36.16 -17.63 6.18
C ALA A 278 36.19 -16.31 6.96
N MET A 279 35.07 -16.02 7.63
CA MET A 279 34.97 -14.95 8.63
C MET A 279 35.84 -15.27 9.84
N VAL A 280 36.35 -14.24 10.52
CA VAL A 280 37.23 -14.37 11.68
C VAL A 280 36.69 -15.37 12.71
N SER A 281 37.54 -16.32 13.11
CA SER A 281 37.14 -17.38 14.04
C SER A 281 36.95 -16.86 15.47
N ALA A 282 36.18 -17.59 16.29
CA ALA A 282 35.92 -17.21 17.68
C ALA A 282 37.23 -17.08 18.50
N GLU A 283 38.26 -17.85 18.16
CA GLU A 283 39.58 -17.79 18.78
C GLU A 283 40.34 -16.51 18.40
N GLN A 284 40.34 -16.17 17.10
CA GLN A 284 40.94 -14.93 16.60
C GLN A 284 40.24 -13.68 17.14
N ILE A 285 38.92 -13.72 17.30
CA ILE A 285 38.15 -12.65 17.96
C ILE A 285 38.64 -12.44 19.39
N SER A 286 38.88 -13.51 20.15
CA SER A 286 39.37 -13.44 21.53
C SER A 286 40.78 -12.84 21.62
N GLN A 287 41.68 -13.28 20.72
CA GLN A 287 43.06 -12.79 20.66
C GLN A 287 43.12 -11.29 20.26
N LEU A 288 42.35 -10.87 19.25
CA LEU A 288 42.27 -9.47 18.84
C LEU A 288 41.68 -8.58 19.95
N GLN A 289 40.68 -9.07 20.69
CA GLN A 289 40.15 -8.32 21.84
C GLN A 289 41.16 -8.17 22.97
N ALA A 290 42.04 -9.16 23.21
CA ALA A 290 43.12 -9.06 24.19
C ALA A 290 44.18 -8.04 23.75
N ILE A 291 44.57 -8.05 22.47
CA ILE A 291 45.51 -7.06 21.91
C ILE A 291 44.91 -5.65 21.99
N ALA A 292 43.66 -5.46 21.59
CA ALA A 292 42.98 -4.16 21.70
C ALA A 292 42.96 -3.61 23.14
N ARG A 293 42.77 -4.47 24.15
CA ARG A 293 42.88 -4.07 25.56
C ARG A 293 44.30 -3.62 25.91
N SER A 294 45.33 -4.29 25.40
CA SER A 294 46.73 -3.87 25.58
C SER A 294 47.05 -2.52 24.92
N CYS A 295 46.35 -2.19 23.82
CA CYS A 295 46.42 -0.88 23.16
C CYS A 295 45.61 0.22 23.87
N GLY A 296 44.83 -0.12 24.92
CA GLY A 296 43.97 0.82 25.66
C GLY A 296 42.55 0.99 25.09
N ALA A 297 42.14 0.17 24.11
CA ALA A 297 40.81 0.19 23.50
C ALA A 297 39.84 -0.75 24.25
N THR A 298 39.22 -0.24 25.32
CA THR A 298 38.31 -1.03 26.18
C THR A 298 36.87 -1.07 25.67
N VAL A 299 36.44 -0.06 24.90
CA VAL A 299 35.09 0.06 24.33
C VAL A 299 35.05 -0.44 22.88
N SER A 300 33.89 -0.93 22.43
CA SER A 300 33.74 -1.55 21.10
C SER A 300 34.07 -0.60 19.94
N ASP A 301 33.74 0.68 20.08
CA ASP A 301 33.96 1.67 19.01
C ASP A 301 35.44 2.04 18.88
N ASP A 302 36.15 2.12 20.00
CA ASP A 302 37.62 2.30 20.03
C ASP A 302 38.32 1.13 19.32
N ARG A 303 37.87 -0.11 19.54
CA ARG A 303 38.42 -1.28 18.83
C ARG A 303 38.14 -1.20 17.33
N ALA A 304 36.93 -0.77 16.96
CA ALA A 304 36.57 -0.68 15.57
C ALA A 304 37.38 0.39 14.82
N GLN A 305 37.68 1.52 15.48
CA GLN A 305 38.57 2.55 14.95
C GLN A 305 40.01 2.07 14.83
N LEU A 306 40.52 1.31 15.81
CA LEU A 306 41.86 0.73 15.75
C LEU A 306 42.02 -0.20 14.54
N TRP A 307 41.08 -1.10 14.30
CA TRP A 307 41.14 -2.03 13.17
C TRP A 307 40.97 -1.32 11.83
N GLY A 308 40.05 -0.35 11.77
CA GLY A 308 39.88 0.50 10.59
C GLY A 308 41.18 1.23 10.23
N TYR A 309 41.85 1.84 11.21
CA TYR A 309 43.12 2.54 11.00
C TYR A 309 44.26 1.59 10.61
N SER A 310 44.43 0.48 11.33
CA SER A 310 45.53 -0.47 11.08
C SER A 310 45.41 -1.22 9.75
N LEU A 311 44.19 -1.39 9.24
CA LEU A 311 43.94 -1.96 7.90
C LEU A 311 43.83 -0.88 6.81
N ASN A 312 44.08 0.39 7.13
CA ASN A 312 43.93 1.54 6.23
C ASN A 312 42.56 1.59 5.54
N ALA A 313 41.51 1.25 6.29
CA ALA A 313 40.14 1.25 5.84
C ALA A 313 39.53 2.65 5.92
N ALA A 314 38.54 2.92 5.06
CA ALA A 314 37.85 4.21 4.99
C ALA A 314 37.01 4.54 6.25
N GLY A 315 36.89 3.61 7.20
CA GLY A 315 36.12 3.78 8.43
C GLY A 315 36.37 2.66 9.45
N PRO A 316 35.72 2.73 10.63
CA PRO A 316 35.90 1.74 11.68
C PRO A 316 35.33 0.38 11.28
N ILE A 317 36.07 -0.71 11.54
CA ILE A 317 35.68 -2.09 11.25
C ILE A 317 35.46 -2.85 12.56
N ARG A 318 34.27 -3.40 12.79
CA ARG A 318 34.02 -4.14 14.04
C ARG A 318 34.81 -5.43 14.06
N THR A 319 35.27 -5.87 15.25
CA THR A 319 36.05 -7.12 15.38
C THR A 319 35.34 -8.35 14.76
N LYS A 320 34.01 -8.40 14.74
CA LYS A 320 33.23 -9.51 14.18
C LYS A 320 33.05 -9.45 12.64
N GLU A 321 33.44 -8.33 12.03
CA GLU A 321 33.33 -8.08 10.59
C GLU A 321 34.67 -8.28 9.87
N LEU A 322 35.71 -8.70 10.60
CA LEU A 322 37.02 -9.04 10.06
C LEU A 322 37.00 -10.44 9.41
N THR A 323 37.79 -10.63 8.35
CA THR A 323 38.07 -11.96 7.79
C THR A 323 39.18 -12.67 8.57
N GLU A 324 39.32 -13.99 8.43
CA GLU A 324 40.45 -14.72 9.05
C GLU A 324 41.82 -14.18 8.56
N SER A 325 41.92 -13.81 7.28
CA SER A 325 43.13 -13.20 6.70
C SER A 325 43.46 -11.83 7.30
N GLN A 326 42.45 -10.95 7.46
CA GLN A 326 42.61 -9.66 8.15
C GLN A 326 42.97 -9.84 9.62
N ALA A 327 42.39 -10.84 10.28
CA ALA A 327 42.72 -11.18 11.65
C ALA A 327 44.17 -11.64 11.79
N VAL A 328 44.68 -12.49 10.89
CA VAL A 328 46.08 -12.93 10.87
C VAL A 328 47.03 -11.74 10.65
N VAL A 329 46.71 -10.84 9.72
CA VAL A 329 47.50 -9.62 9.48
C VAL A 329 47.56 -8.73 10.71
N LEU A 330 46.42 -8.50 11.37
CA LEU A 330 46.37 -7.72 12.61
C LEU A 330 47.11 -8.41 13.76
N LEU A 331 46.94 -9.72 13.92
CA LEU A 331 47.64 -10.49 14.96
C LEU A 331 49.15 -10.46 14.74
N GLY A 332 49.63 -10.52 13.49
CA GLY A 332 51.05 -10.37 13.15
C GLY A 332 51.55 -8.94 13.38
N MET A 333 50.83 -7.93 12.87
CA MET A 333 51.20 -6.52 12.96
C MET A 333 51.34 -6.04 14.40
N PHE A 334 50.46 -6.50 15.29
CA PHE A 334 50.50 -6.15 16.70
C PHE A 334 51.36 -7.13 17.52
N GLY A 335 51.47 -8.40 17.10
CA GLY A 335 52.23 -9.44 17.80
C GLY A 335 53.68 -9.05 18.09
N ASP A 336 54.34 -8.42 17.12
CA ASP A 336 55.75 -8.04 17.20
C ASP A 336 56.02 -6.69 17.89
N LYS A 337 54.97 -5.96 18.28
CA LYS A 337 55.07 -4.61 18.87
C LYS A 337 55.00 -4.62 20.38
N ASP A 338 55.78 -3.76 21.02
CA ASP A 338 55.75 -3.60 22.48
C ASP A 338 54.53 -2.79 22.96
N ALA A 339 54.31 -2.73 24.27
CA ALA A 339 53.12 -2.12 24.85
C ALA A 339 53.02 -0.60 24.60
N ASP A 340 54.13 0.08 24.38
CA ASP A 340 54.16 1.53 24.18
C ASP A 340 53.94 1.88 22.70
N GLU A 341 54.50 1.09 21.77
CA GLU A 341 54.21 1.17 20.34
C GLU A 341 52.72 0.92 20.05
N ARG A 342 52.13 -0.08 20.71
CA ARG A 342 50.71 -0.43 20.56
C ARG A 342 49.78 0.72 21.01
N LYS A 343 50.15 1.44 22.07
CA LYS A 343 49.40 2.62 22.55
C LYS A 343 49.57 3.82 21.63
N ALA A 344 50.75 4.01 21.03
CA ALA A 344 50.99 5.07 20.06
C ALA A 344 50.09 4.92 18.82
N ILE A 345 49.99 3.70 18.28
CA ILE A 345 49.09 3.39 17.15
C ILE A 345 47.63 3.70 17.50
N MET A 346 47.20 3.42 18.73
CA MET A 346 45.85 3.76 19.18
C MET A 346 45.62 5.27 19.29
N GLN A 347 46.62 6.03 19.75
CA GLN A 347 46.52 7.50 19.80
C GLN A 347 46.45 8.11 18.39
N GLU A 348 47.21 7.57 17.44
CA GLU A 348 47.14 7.97 16.03
C GLU A 348 45.79 7.65 15.41
N ALA A 349 45.26 6.44 15.65
CA ALA A 349 43.92 6.04 15.20
C ALA A 349 42.83 7.01 15.73
N LYS A 350 42.93 7.43 17.00
CA LYS A 350 42.01 8.42 17.60
C LYS A 350 42.18 9.83 17.03
N ARG A 351 43.40 10.22 16.63
CA ARG A 351 43.66 11.52 15.98
C ARG A 351 43.10 11.55 14.56
N ALA A 352 43.33 10.47 13.79
CA ALA A 352 42.77 10.29 12.46
C ALA A 352 41.24 10.32 12.47
N ALA A 353 40.59 9.68 13.45
CA ALA A 353 39.14 9.68 13.60
C ALA A 353 38.54 11.07 13.93
N LYS A 354 39.32 12.00 14.52
CA LYS A 354 38.87 13.37 14.83
C LYS A 354 39.11 14.37 13.69
N GLY A 355 39.59 13.91 12.53
CA GLY A 355 39.80 14.76 11.34
C GLY A 355 40.97 15.73 11.46
N VAL A 356 41.88 15.53 12.42
CA VAL A 356 43.14 16.29 12.49
C VAL A 356 44.21 15.48 11.77
N LEU A 357 44.26 15.63 10.45
CA LEU A 357 45.46 15.32 9.66
C LEU A 357 46.38 16.54 9.75
N LEU A 358 47.59 16.35 10.26
CA LEU A 358 48.69 17.31 10.15
C LEU A 358 49.18 17.37 8.70
#